data_AF-A0A835IYT0-F1
#
_entry.id   AF-A0A835IYT0-F1
#
_cell.length_a   1.000
_cell.length_b   1.000
_cell.length_c   1.000
_cell.angle_alpha   90.00
_cell.angle_beta   90.00
_cell.angle_gamma   90.00
#
_symmetry.space_group_name_H-M   'P 1'
#
loop_
_entity.id
_entity.type
_entity.pdbx_description
1 polymer ?
#
loop_
_entity_poly.entity_id
_entity_poly.type
_entity_poly.pdbx_seq_one_letter_code
_entity_poly.pdbx_strand_id
1 'polypeptide(L)'
;MSDLISTADPSVDEGKSGFDTAHIAQVKTWLASQFEAVGKDVPDFEYTPRSIAHLHALATVSQAKLKQLELLLLIYARRQWNIVHKVIIFVCLVFKCEYMKDGVLCFCLNSASRVREVLENVGLAQESLPQNAVASVQVLANVANLLNIRDTELSSYLVAMGDISLRKTGVEEKRTKVQKECKVLLDYTRKAIARLTYLKRTLSQLEDDVTNCEAQMVHWKTNLAIMLSKERQYLQQYSNYKAILNRVSYTSDISHGVLVEMAEHRKELDKKTKPILDSLRSYQDLPPDKALATLAIEDKRRQYAAAEKYLEEVLHSALATTE
;
A
#
# COMPACT_ATOMS: atom_id res chain seq x y z
N MET A 1 10.59 7.17 54.82
CA MET A 1 9.82 6.21 54.00
C MET A 1 8.44 6.80 53.82
N SER A 2 8.00 6.85 52.57
CA SER A 2 6.65 7.19 52.10
C SER A 2 6.31 8.69 52.05
N ASP A 3 6.54 9.28 50.87
CA ASP A 3 5.87 10.51 50.44
C ASP A 3 4.89 10.20 49.30
N LEU A 4 3.86 11.04 49.28
CA LEU A 4 2.57 10.89 48.63
C LEU A 4 2.58 11.13 47.12
N ILE A 5 1.59 10.49 46.51
CA ILE A 5 1.07 10.58 45.15
C ILE A 5 0.94 12.03 44.65
N SER A 6 1.49 12.32 43.47
CA SER A 6 1.10 13.47 42.64
C SER A 6 0.77 12.99 41.24
N THR A 7 -0.52 13.07 40.90
CA THR A 7 -1.09 12.97 39.57
C THR A 7 -0.62 14.15 38.71
N ALA A 8 -0.03 13.86 37.54
CA ALA A 8 0.15 14.82 36.46
C ALA A 8 0.02 14.08 35.12
N ASP A 9 -1.02 14.43 34.37
CA ASP A 9 -1.22 14.04 32.97
C ASP A 9 -0.11 14.60 32.07
N PRO A 10 0.37 13.87 31.05
CA PRO A 10 1.19 14.47 30.01
C PRO A 10 0.30 15.19 29.00
N SER A 11 0.53 16.50 28.93
CA SER A 11 0.05 17.46 27.94
C SER A 11 0.20 16.99 26.49
N VAL A 12 -0.87 17.21 25.73
CA VAL A 12 -0.95 17.15 24.26
C VAL A 12 0.08 18.12 23.65
N ASP A 13 0.96 17.59 22.81
CA ASP A 13 2.00 18.34 22.10
C ASP A 13 1.41 19.02 20.85
N GLU A 14 1.27 20.35 20.91
CA GLU A 14 0.83 21.25 19.84
C GLU A 14 1.92 21.44 18.78
N GLY A 15 2.13 20.43 17.91
CA GLY A 15 3.13 20.51 16.83
C GLY A 15 2.59 20.50 15.40
N LYS A 16 1.27 20.37 15.17
CA LYS A 16 0.70 19.99 13.85
C LYS A 16 0.04 21.10 13.02
N SER A 17 -0.29 22.28 13.56
CA SER A 17 -1.10 23.27 12.79
C SER A 17 -0.30 24.09 11.77
N GLY A 18 1.01 24.25 11.97
CA GLY A 18 1.88 25.02 11.07
C GLY A 18 2.10 24.38 9.70
N PHE A 19 2.10 23.04 9.65
CA PHE A 19 2.33 22.28 8.41
C PHE A 19 1.14 22.36 7.46
N ASP A 20 -0.08 22.27 7.99
CA ASP A 20 -1.31 22.36 7.20
C ASP A 20 -1.50 23.75 6.60
N THR A 21 -1.11 24.81 7.31
CA THR A 21 -1.23 26.20 6.84
C THR A 21 -0.39 26.48 5.58
N ALA A 22 0.83 25.95 5.52
CA ALA A 22 1.72 26.10 4.36
C ALA A 22 1.20 25.31 3.13
N HIS A 23 0.69 24.10 3.36
CA HIS A 23 0.10 23.27 2.31
C HIS A 23 -1.18 23.89 1.74
N ILE A 24 -2.01 24.48 2.60
CA ILE A 24 -3.21 25.22 2.19
C ILE A 24 -2.84 26.40 1.29
N ALA A 25 -1.83 27.19 1.66
CA ALA A 25 -1.38 28.32 0.85
C ALA A 25 -0.89 27.87 -0.54
N GLN A 26 -0.07 26.81 -0.61
CA GLN A 26 0.40 26.26 -1.88
C GLN A 26 -0.74 25.77 -2.77
N VAL A 27 -1.72 25.06 -2.20
CA VAL A 27 -2.88 24.55 -2.94
C VAL A 27 -3.74 25.70 -3.46
N LYS A 28 -3.96 26.75 -2.65
CA LYS A 28 -4.70 27.95 -3.07
C LYS A 28 -4.02 28.68 -4.21
N THR A 29 -2.71 28.92 -4.12
CA THR A 29 -1.95 29.58 -5.18
C THR A 29 -1.93 28.74 -6.47
N TRP A 30 -1.80 27.42 -6.34
CA TRP A 30 -1.85 26.51 -7.49
C TRP A 30 -3.23 26.52 -8.16
N LEU A 31 -4.32 26.43 -7.39
CA LEU A 31 -5.69 26.50 -7.91
C LEU A 31 -5.97 27.84 -8.60
N ALA A 32 -5.58 28.95 -7.99
CA ALA A 32 -5.72 30.28 -8.59
C ALA A 32 -5.03 30.33 -9.96
N SER A 33 -3.78 29.84 -10.06
CA SER A 33 -3.04 29.79 -11.33
C SER A 33 -3.71 28.90 -12.39
N GLN A 34 -4.28 27.76 -12.01
CA GLN A 34 -4.97 26.87 -12.96
C GLN A 34 -6.30 27.44 -13.45
N PHE A 35 -7.04 28.12 -12.59
CA PHE A 35 -8.35 28.70 -12.90
C PHE A 35 -8.23 30.03 -13.66
N GLU A 36 -7.22 30.85 -13.34
CA GLU A 36 -6.87 32.06 -14.08
C GLU A 36 -6.47 31.75 -15.54
N ALA A 37 -5.72 30.66 -15.76
CA ALA A 37 -5.37 30.20 -17.11
C ALA A 37 -6.59 29.84 -17.99
N VAL A 38 -7.74 29.56 -17.36
CA VAL A 38 -9.01 29.24 -18.04
C VAL A 38 -10.00 30.43 -17.95
N GLY A 39 -9.60 31.55 -17.35
CA GLY A 39 -10.42 32.75 -17.19
C GLY A 39 -11.61 32.56 -16.25
N LYS A 40 -11.49 31.69 -15.25
CA LYS A 40 -12.55 31.40 -14.28
C LYS A 40 -12.09 31.71 -12.86
N ASP A 41 -13.02 32.06 -11.98
CA ASP A 41 -12.75 32.21 -10.55
C ASP A 41 -12.75 30.85 -9.84
N VAL A 42 -11.93 30.75 -8.79
CA VAL A 42 -11.84 29.55 -7.95
C VAL A 42 -13.14 29.40 -7.17
N PRO A 43 -13.86 28.26 -7.25
CA PRO A 43 -15.07 28.04 -6.46
C PRO A 43 -14.78 28.06 -4.96
N ASP A 44 -15.72 28.58 -4.17
CA ASP A 44 -15.64 28.51 -2.71
C ASP A 44 -15.94 27.09 -2.23
N PHE A 45 -14.95 26.44 -1.60
CA PHE A 45 -15.11 25.13 -0.98
C PHE A 45 -14.34 25.04 0.34
N GLU A 46 -14.81 24.19 1.25
CA GLU A 46 -14.22 24.01 2.57
C GLU A 46 -12.88 23.25 2.50
N TYR A 47 -11.85 23.85 3.09
CA TYR A 47 -10.50 23.29 3.17
C TYR A 47 -10.40 22.31 4.35
N THR A 48 -10.83 21.07 4.13
CA THR A 48 -10.60 19.97 5.09
C THR A 48 -9.19 19.39 4.92
N PRO A 49 -8.53 18.88 5.98
CA PRO A 49 -7.19 18.29 5.88
C PRO A 49 -7.07 17.20 4.81
N ARG A 50 -8.14 16.42 4.62
CA ARG A 50 -8.23 15.35 3.61
C ARG A 50 -8.29 15.92 2.19
N SER A 51 -9.08 16.98 1.96
CA SER A 51 -9.17 17.62 0.64
C SER A 51 -7.86 18.33 0.27
N ILE A 52 -7.20 18.98 1.24
CA ILE A 52 -5.88 19.62 1.05
C ILE A 52 -4.83 18.58 0.65
N ALA A 53 -4.79 17.42 1.30
CA ALA A 53 -3.84 16.35 0.96
C ALA A 53 -4.04 15.83 -0.48
N HIS A 54 -5.29 15.60 -0.89
CA HIS A 54 -5.59 15.17 -2.26
C HIS A 54 -5.24 16.25 -3.30
N LEU A 55 -5.56 17.51 -3.02
CA LEU A 55 -5.25 18.63 -3.92
C LEU A 55 -3.74 18.88 -4.02
N HIS A 56 -3.00 18.73 -2.92
CA HIS A 56 -1.54 18.85 -2.90
C HIS A 56 -0.87 17.73 -3.71
N ALA A 57 -1.37 16.49 -3.59
CA ALA A 57 -0.93 15.37 -4.41
C ALA A 57 -1.18 15.63 -5.91
N LEU A 58 -2.36 16.13 -6.26
CA LEU A 58 -2.71 16.48 -7.65
C LEU A 58 -1.81 17.61 -8.19
N ALA A 59 -1.59 18.65 -7.39
CA ALA A 59 -0.68 19.75 -7.71
C ALA A 59 0.74 19.23 -7.98
N THR A 60 1.26 18.35 -7.11
CA THR A 60 2.58 17.75 -7.23
C THR A 60 2.72 16.92 -8.52
N VAL A 61 1.71 16.11 -8.85
CA VAL A 61 1.70 15.31 -10.10
C VAL A 61 1.62 16.22 -11.34
N SER A 62 0.84 17.30 -11.28
CA SER A 62 0.75 18.28 -12.38
C SER A 62 2.10 18.96 -12.64
N GLN A 63 2.79 19.41 -11.59
CA GLN A 63 4.11 20.04 -11.70
C GLN A 63 5.17 19.06 -12.17
N ALA A 64 5.11 17.80 -11.75
CA ALA A 64 6.02 16.75 -12.22
C ALA A 64 5.85 16.49 -13.72
N LYS A 65 4.61 16.44 -14.22
CA LYS A 65 4.32 16.30 -15.66
C LYS A 65 4.78 17.52 -16.46
N LEU A 66 4.58 18.73 -15.94
CA LEU A 66 5.06 19.96 -16.59
C LEU A 66 6.59 19.98 -16.68
N LYS A 67 7.30 19.65 -15.59
CA LYS A 67 8.77 19.50 -15.60
C LYS A 67 9.25 18.43 -16.57
N GLN A 68 8.51 17.32 -16.68
CA GLN A 68 8.83 16.27 -17.64
C GLN A 68 8.68 16.75 -19.09
N LEU A 69 7.62 17.50 -19.41
CA LEU A 69 7.41 18.10 -20.72
C LEU A 69 8.46 19.17 -21.04
N GLU A 70 8.83 19.99 -20.05
CA GLU A 70 9.90 20.99 -20.19
C GLU A 70 11.25 20.34 -20.45
N LEU A 71 11.60 19.27 -19.73
CA LEU A 71 12.81 18.48 -19.99
C LEU A 71 12.80 17.84 -21.38
N LEU A 72 11.64 17.32 -21.84
CA LEU A 72 11.52 16.78 -23.19
C LEU A 72 11.70 17.86 -24.26
N LEU A 73 11.14 19.06 -24.05
CA LEU A 73 11.35 20.22 -24.92
C LEU A 73 12.83 20.65 -24.92
N LEU A 74 13.49 20.66 -23.77
CA LEU A 74 14.93 20.96 -23.68
C LEU A 74 15.79 19.89 -24.37
N ILE A 75 15.44 18.61 -24.27
CA ILE A 75 16.12 17.53 -24.98
C ILE A 75 15.91 17.67 -26.49
N TYR A 76 14.69 17.97 -26.93
CA TYR A 76 14.37 18.21 -28.34
C TYR A 76 15.10 19.44 -28.89
N ALA A 77 15.07 20.56 -28.16
CA ALA A 77 15.80 21.78 -28.49
C ALA A 77 17.31 21.52 -28.53
N ARG A 78 17.87 20.76 -27.58
CA ARG A 78 19.30 20.41 -27.56
C ARG A 78 19.69 19.48 -28.71
N ARG A 79 18.78 18.62 -29.17
CA ARG A 79 18.98 17.80 -30.38
C ARG A 79 18.96 18.65 -31.65
N GLN A 80 18.00 19.59 -31.76
CA GLN A 80 17.95 20.56 -32.85
C GLN A 80 19.20 21.46 -32.85
N TRP A 81 19.62 21.97 -31.70
CA TRP A 81 20.83 22.79 -31.56
C TRP A 81 22.10 22.01 -31.92
N ASN A 82 22.19 20.71 -31.60
CA ASN A 82 23.31 19.87 -32.04
C ASN A 82 23.36 19.70 -33.57
N ILE A 83 22.20 19.63 -34.23
CA ILE A 83 22.11 19.56 -35.70
C ILE A 83 22.53 20.89 -36.31
N VAL A 84 21.99 22.00 -35.80
CA VAL A 84 22.35 23.36 -36.25
C VAL A 84 23.82 23.66 -35.99
N HIS A 85 24.37 23.29 -34.83
CA HIS A 85 25.78 23.50 -34.51
C HIS A 85 26.71 22.64 -35.38
N LYS A 86 26.31 21.41 -35.76
CA LYS A 86 27.05 20.61 -36.75
C LYS A 86 27.02 21.22 -38.14
N VAL A 87 25.87 21.78 -38.56
CA VAL A 87 25.74 22.49 -39.84
C VAL A 87 26.55 23.79 -39.83
N ILE A 88 26.53 24.56 -38.74
CA ILE A 88 27.34 25.78 -38.57
C ILE A 88 28.83 25.44 -38.53
N ILE A 89 29.25 24.38 -37.82
CA ILE A 89 30.65 23.92 -37.85
C ILE A 89 31.05 23.52 -39.27
N PHE A 90 30.19 22.82 -40.01
CA PHE A 90 30.45 22.43 -41.39
C PHE A 90 30.55 23.65 -42.32
N VAL A 91 29.62 24.60 -42.22
CA VAL A 91 29.64 25.85 -42.99
C VAL A 91 30.83 26.72 -42.60
N CYS A 92 31.17 26.84 -41.31
CA CYS A 92 32.36 27.56 -40.87
C CYS A 92 33.66 26.88 -41.28
N LEU A 93 33.75 25.54 -41.33
CA LEU A 93 34.91 24.83 -41.88
C LEU A 93 35.06 25.08 -43.38
N VAL A 94 33.94 25.16 -44.11
CA VAL A 94 33.94 25.51 -45.54
C VAL A 94 34.34 26.99 -45.74
N PHE A 95 33.78 27.92 -44.95
CA PHE A 95 34.05 29.37 -45.06
C PHE A 95 35.43 29.80 -44.53
N LYS A 96 35.97 29.14 -43.49
CA LYS A 96 37.34 29.39 -43.00
C LYS A 96 38.39 29.00 -44.03
N CYS A 97 38.04 28.11 -44.96
CA CYS A 97 38.90 27.70 -46.08
C CYS A 97 38.91 28.72 -47.23
N GLU A 98 37.91 29.61 -47.31
CA GLU A 98 37.86 30.70 -48.29
C GLU A 98 38.53 31.99 -47.79
N TYR A 99 38.42 32.33 -46.50
CA TYR A 99 38.93 33.61 -45.98
C TYR A 99 40.44 33.69 -45.67
N MET A 100 41.22 32.63 -45.91
CA MET A 100 42.69 32.66 -45.79
C MET A 100 43.40 32.57 -47.15
N LYS A 101 42.68 32.81 -48.26
CA LYS A 101 43.22 32.74 -49.62
C LYS A 101 43.57 34.11 -50.22
N ASP A 102 43.14 35.24 -49.67
CA ASP A 102 43.16 36.47 -50.49
C ASP A 102 44.29 37.47 -50.14
N GLY A 103 44.88 37.42 -48.95
CA GLY A 103 45.98 38.33 -48.57
C GLY A 103 47.40 37.77 -48.82
N VAL A 104 47.58 36.46 -48.64
CA VAL A 104 48.90 35.80 -48.73
C VAL A 104 49.23 35.37 -50.16
N LEU A 105 48.20 35.15 -50.99
CA LEU A 105 48.32 34.61 -52.34
C LEU A 105 49.04 35.57 -53.30
N CYS A 106 48.86 36.89 -53.15
CA CYS A 106 49.51 37.89 -54.01
C CYS A 106 51.03 38.00 -53.78
N PHE A 107 51.49 37.90 -52.52
CA PHE A 107 52.92 37.88 -52.20
C PHE A 107 53.59 36.56 -52.57
N CYS A 108 52.88 35.43 -52.39
CA CYS A 108 53.34 34.12 -52.81
C CYS A 108 53.39 33.94 -54.33
N LEU A 109 52.45 34.53 -55.09
CA LEU A 109 52.43 34.46 -56.56
C LEU A 109 53.65 35.15 -57.20
N ASN A 110 54.01 36.35 -56.72
CA ASN A 110 55.19 37.09 -57.23
C ASN A 110 56.51 36.42 -56.84
N SER A 111 56.57 35.84 -55.64
CA SER A 111 57.74 35.06 -55.19
C SER A 111 57.87 33.74 -55.96
N ALA A 112 56.75 33.06 -56.25
CA ALA A 112 56.71 31.80 -56.98
C ALA A 112 57.08 31.96 -58.46
N SER A 113 56.68 33.05 -59.12
CA SER A 113 57.10 33.35 -60.50
C SER A 113 58.60 33.60 -60.58
N ARG A 114 59.17 34.35 -59.63
CA ARG A 114 60.61 34.65 -59.57
C ARG A 114 61.46 33.40 -59.24
N VAL A 115 60.95 32.52 -58.39
CA VAL A 115 61.60 31.22 -58.08
C VAL A 115 61.49 30.26 -59.27
N ARG A 116 60.36 30.24 -59.98
CA ARG A 116 60.18 29.45 -61.20
C ARG A 116 61.18 29.84 -62.30
N GLU A 117 61.35 31.14 -62.53
CA GLU A 117 62.30 31.69 -63.50
C GLU A 117 63.77 31.36 -63.14
N VAL A 118 64.13 31.41 -61.86
CA VAL A 118 65.47 30.99 -61.39
C VAL A 118 65.68 29.48 -61.53
N LEU A 119 64.66 28.65 -61.25
CA LEU A 119 64.76 27.19 -61.44
C LEU A 119 64.87 26.80 -62.92
N GLU A 120 64.15 27.47 -63.81
CA GLU A 120 64.24 27.28 -65.26
C GLU A 120 65.64 27.65 -65.79
N ASN A 121 66.23 28.74 -65.29
CA ASN A 121 67.59 29.16 -65.65
C ASN A 121 68.70 28.22 -65.13
N VAL A 122 68.43 27.42 -64.08
CA VAL A 122 69.35 26.42 -63.51
C VAL A 122 69.09 25.01 -64.07
N GLY A 123 68.13 24.84 -64.99
CA GLY A 123 67.80 23.55 -65.62
C GLY A 123 66.89 22.64 -64.78
N LEU A 124 66.35 23.15 -63.67
CA LEU A 124 65.41 22.49 -62.76
C LEU A 124 63.96 22.86 -63.11
N ALA A 125 63.63 22.95 -64.39
CA ALA A 125 62.28 23.19 -64.85
C ALA A 125 61.35 22.04 -64.39
N GLN A 126 60.08 22.35 -64.11
CA GLN A 126 59.09 21.33 -63.71
C GLN A 126 58.97 20.19 -64.74
N GLU A 127 59.27 20.49 -66.01
CA GLU A 127 59.22 19.56 -67.13
C GLU A 127 60.46 18.67 -67.27
N SER A 128 61.59 19.02 -66.65
CA SER A 128 62.83 18.23 -66.64
C SER A 128 62.97 17.31 -65.41
N LEU A 129 62.06 17.43 -64.44
CA LEU A 129 62.04 16.59 -63.24
C LEU A 129 61.35 15.25 -63.50
N PRO A 130 61.89 14.12 -62.99
CA PRO A 130 61.20 12.84 -63.06
C PRO A 130 59.86 12.93 -62.34
N GLN A 131 58.81 12.34 -62.91
CA GLN A 131 57.42 12.45 -62.44
C GLN A 131 57.25 12.02 -60.96
N ASN A 132 58.11 11.12 -60.50
CA ASN A 132 58.22 10.65 -59.12
C ASN A 132 58.65 11.76 -58.15
N ALA A 133 59.55 12.65 -58.58
CA ALA A 133 60.02 13.80 -57.81
C ALA A 133 58.94 14.88 -57.71
N VAL A 134 58.21 15.13 -58.80
CA VAL A 134 57.07 16.07 -58.80
C VAL A 134 55.97 15.58 -57.85
N ALA A 135 55.62 14.30 -57.89
CA ALA A 135 54.62 13.72 -56.98
C ALA A 135 55.02 13.82 -55.50
N SER A 136 56.30 13.57 -55.17
CA SER A 136 56.78 13.64 -53.79
C SER A 136 56.86 15.07 -53.25
N VAL A 137 57.30 16.04 -54.05
CA VAL A 137 57.26 17.47 -53.69
C VAL A 137 55.82 17.95 -53.51
N GLN A 138 54.88 17.52 -54.37
CA GLN A 138 53.47 17.85 -54.23
C GLN A 138 52.88 17.32 -52.92
N VAL A 139 53.21 16.08 -52.52
CA VAL A 139 52.79 15.52 -51.24
C VAL A 139 53.37 16.35 -50.08
N LEU A 140 54.64 16.73 -50.15
CA LEU A 140 55.28 17.53 -49.11
C LEU A 140 54.62 18.91 -48.96
N ALA A 141 54.28 19.56 -50.07
CA ALA A 141 53.57 20.84 -50.11
C ALA A 141 52.15 20.72 -49.54
N ASN A 142 51.44 19.64 -49.87
CA ASN A 142 50.11 19.37 -49.32
C ASN A 142 50.16 19.15 -47.81
N VAL A 143 51.17 18.41 -47.32
CA VAL A 143 51.39 18.22 -45.87
C VAL A 143 51.77 19.55 -45.20
N ALA A 144 52.61 20.37 -45.82
CA ALA A 144 52.95 21.70 -45.31
C ALA A 144 51.70 22.56 -45.14
N ASN A 145 50.83 22.58 -46.15
CA ASN A 145 49.57 23.31 -46.12
C ASN A 145 48.63 22.79 -45.03
N LEU A 146 48.54 21.47 -44.85
CA LEU A 146 47.70 20.86 -43.81
C LEU A 146 48.21 21.17 -42.39
N LEU A 147 49.53 21.22 -42.22
CA LEU A 147 50.21 21.55 -40.97
C LEU A 147 50.36 23.07 -40.77
N ASN A 148 49.99 23.87 -41.77
CA ASN A 148 50.17 25.33 -41.81
C ASN A 148 51.63 25.78 -41.60
N ILE A 149 52.56 25.06 -42.23
CA ILE A 149 54.01 25.30 -42.22
C ILE A 149 54.39 26.11 -43.46
N ARG A 150 55.33 27.05 -43.32
CA ARG A 150 55.74 27.97 -44.41
C ARG A 150 57.15 27.70 -44.95
N ASP A 151 57.87 26.81 -44.30
CA ASP A 151 59.25 26.42 -44.56
C ASP A 151 59.35 24.93 -44.94
N THR A 152 60.44 24.56 -45.60
CA THR A 152 60.73 23.18 -46.02
C THR A 152 61.60 22.42 -45.02
N GLU A 153 61.83 22.99 -43.82
CA GLU A 153 62.69 22.39 -42.80
C GLU A 153 62.01 21.18 -42.12
N LEU A 154 62.71 20.05 -42.08
CA LEU A 154 62.23 18.83 -41.46
C LEU A 154 61.83 19.02 -39.97
N SER A 155 62.58 19.86 -39.24
CA SER A 155 62.31 20.24 -37.85
C SER A 155 60.89 20.78 -37.66
N SER A 156 60.46 21.70 -38.52
CA SER A 156 59.14 22.34 -38.46
C SER A 156 58.01 21.33 -38.73
N TYR A 157 58.19 20.41 -39.67
CA TYR A 157 57.26 19.31 -39.90
C TYR A 157 57.15 18.39 -38.69
N LEU A 158 58.28 18.00 -38.10
CA LEU A 158 58.30 17.10 -36.93
C LEU A 158 57.61 17.74 -35.72
N VAL A 159 57.84 19.03 -35.45
CA VAL A 159 57.18 19.76 -34.36
C VAL A 159 55.67 19.84 -34.59
N ALA A 160 55.23 20.28 -35.77
CA ALA A 160 53.80 20.41 -36.08
C ALA A 160 53.06 19.06 -36.06
N MET A 161 53.69 17.99 -36.55
CA MET A 161 53.16 16.63 -36.44
C MET A 161 53.08 16.17 -34.98
N GLY A 162 54.09 16.49 -34.17
CA GLY A 162 54.09 16.24 -32.73
C GLY A 162 52.93 16.95 -32.02
N ASP A 163 52.73 18.24 -32.30
CA ASP A 163 51.64 19.05 -31.74
C ASP A 163 50.26 18.51 -32.12
N ILE A 164 50.06 18.13 -33.39
CA ILE A 164 48.80 17.50 -33.82
C ILE A 164 48.61 16.15 -33.14
N SER A 165 49.66 15.35 -32.99
CA SER A 165 49.59 14.04 -32.34
C SER A 165 49.25 14.17 -30.85
N LEU A 166 49.82 15.15 -30.15
CA LEU A 166 49.47 15.48 -28.77
C LEU A 166 48.03 15.99 -28.65
N ARG A 167 47.58 16.87 -29.55
CA ARG A 167 46.17 17.30 -29.56
C ARG A 167 45.21 16.15 -29.85
N LYS A 168 45.56 15.25 -30.78
CA LYS A 168 44.77 14.06 -31.11
C LYS A 168 44.61 13.14 -29.91
N THR A 169 45.71 12.85 -29.20
CA THR A 169 45.66 12.01 -27.99
C THR A 169 44.84 12.66 -26.89
N GLY A 170 44.97 13.97 -26.66
CA GLY A 170 44.15 14.70 -25.69
C GLY A 170 42.65 14.73 -26.04
N VAL A 171 42.30 14.80 -27.32
CA VAL A 171 40.89 14.70 -27.77
C VAL A 171 40.37 13.28 -27.59
N GLU A 172 41.17 12.26 -27.92
CA GLU A 172 40.77 10.85 -27.76
C GLU A 172 40.57 10.50 -26.28
N GLU A 173 41.44 10.98 -25.38
CA GLU A 173 41.29 10.79 -23.95
C GLU A 173 39.96 11.40 -23.44
N LYS A 174 39.67 12.65 -23.81
CA LYS A 174 38.38 13.30 -23.48
C LYS A 174 37.19 12.52 -24.02
N ARG A 175 37.29 12.01 -25.26
CA ARG A 175 36.26 11.16 -25.86
C ARG A 175 36.05 9.88 -25.04
N THR A 176 37.11 9.20 -24.64
CA THR A 176 36.99 7.99 -23.82
C THR A 176 36.38 8.28 -22.45
N LYS A 177 36.72 9.43 -21.82
CA LYS A 177 36.14 9.87 -20.55
C LYS A 177 34.63 10.10 -20.67
N VAL A 178 34.21 10.91 -21.65
CA VAL A 178 32.78 11.16 -21.92
C VAL A 178 32.05 9.86 -22.24
N GLN A 179 32.69 8.93 -22.95
CA GLN A 179 32.08 7.63 -23.26
C GLN A 179 31.89 6.76 -22.01
N LYS A 180 32.81 6.80 -21.04
CA LYS A 180 32.65 6.12 -19.75
C LYS A 180 31.51 6.75 -18.93
N GLU A 181 31.47 8.08 -18.83
CA GLU A 181 30.41 8.81 -18.11
C GLU A 181 29.02 8.54 -18.72
N CYS A 182 28.93 8.53 -20.06
CA CYS A 182 27.69 8.20 -20.78
C CYS A 182 27.20 6.78 -20.46
N LYS A 183 28.10 5.79 -20.41
CA LYS A 183 27.74 4.41 -20.02
C LYS A 183 27.17 4.35 -18.61
N VAL A 184 27.82 5.02 -17.66
CA VAL A 184 27.36 5.10 -16.27
C VAL A 184 25.97 5.72 -16.16
N LEU A 185 25.73 6.84 -16.86
CA LEU A 185 24.42 7.51 -16.91
C LEU A 185 23.33 6.63 -17.53
N LEU A 186 23.66 5.86 -18.57
CA LEU A 186 22.71 4.90 -19.16
C LEU A 186 22.32 3.81 -18.16
N ASP A 187 23.26 3.30 -17.36
CA ASP A 187 22.97 2.29 -16.35
C ASP A 187 22.09 2.84 -15.22
N TYR A 188 22.33 4.09 -14.78
CA TYR A 188 21.42 4.76 -13.84
C TYR A 188 20.02 4.93 -14.42
N THR A 189 19.92 5.32 -15.69
CA THR A 189 18.63 5.47 -16.38
C THR A 189 17.89 4.15 -16.46
N ARG A 190 18.57 3.05 -16.81
CA ARG A 190 17.98 1.70 -16.82
C ARG A 190 17.47 1.28 -15.45
N LYS A 191 18.26 1.52 -14.38
CA LYS A 191 17.85 1.23 -12.99
C LYS A 191 16.62 2.05 -12.59
N ALA A 192 16.57 3.33 -12.96
CA ALA A 192 15.42 4.20 -12.69
C ALA A 192 14.16 3.72 -13.43
N ILE A 193 14.28 3.32 -14.68
CA ILE A 193 13.18 2.74 -15.47
C ILE A 193 12.67 1.44 -14.82
N ALA A 194 13.56 0.54 -14.40
CA ALA A 194 13.15 -0.70 -13.75
C ALA A 194 12.36 -0.43 -12.45
N ARG A 195 12.82 0.52 -11.62
CA ARG A 195 12.11 0.95 -10.41
C ARG A 195 10.75 1.58 -10.73
N LEU A 196 10.69 2.44 -11.75
CA LEU A 196 9.44 3.06 -12.19
C LEU A 196 8.42 2.00 -12.64
N THR A 197 8.86 1.01 -13.41
CA THR A 197 7.99 -0.09 -13.86
C THR A 197 7.49 -0.94 -12.69
N TYR A 198 8.34 -1.21 -11.71
CA TYR A 198 7.93 -1.90 -10.49
C TYR A 198 6.86 -1.10 -9.73
N LEU A 199 7.12 0.18 -9.47
CA LEU A 199 6.16 1.06 -8.78
C LEU A 199 4.83 1.16 -9.50
N LYS A 200 4.82 1.25 -10.83
CA LYS A 200 3.58 1.25 -11.63
C LYS A 200 2.77 -0.03 -11.43
N ARG A 201 3.42 -1.19 -11.38
CA ARG A 201 2.74 -2.47 -11.12
C ARG A 201 2.15 -2.51 -9.72
N THR A 202 2.90 -2.08 -8.72
CA THR A 202 2.42 -2.03 -7.32
C THR A 202 1.25 -1.07 -7.17
N LEU A 203 1.30 0.08 -7.85
CA LEU A 203 0.21 1.06 -7.85
C LEU A 203 -1.07 0.45 -8.45
N SER A 204 -0.98 -0.20 -9.61
CA SER A 204 -2.10 -0.91 -10.23
C SER A 204 -2.71 -1.96 -9.30
N GLN A 205 -1.88 -2.75 -8.61
CA GLN A 205 -2.37 -3.74 -7.65
C GLN A 205 -3.12 -3.08 -6.48
N LEU A 206 -2.57 -1.99 -5.94
CA LEU A 206 -3.21 -1.25 -4.85
C LEU A 206 -4.54 -0.61 -5.30
N GLU A 207 -4.62 -0.12 -6.54
CA GLU A 207 -5.88 0.38 -7.11
C GLU A 207 -6.93 -0.73 -7.19
N ASP A 208 -6.57 -1.91 -7.69
CA ASP A 208 -7.47 -3.07 -7.74
C ASP A 208 -7.92 -3.51 -6.33
N ASP A 209 -7.00 -3.56 -5.36
CA ASP A 209 -7.30 -3.91 -3.98
C ASP A 209 -8.26 -2.91 -3.32
N VAL A 210 -8.11 -1.60 -3.59
CA VAL A 210 -9.03 -0.56 -3.10
C VAL A 210 -10.44 -0.79 -3.65
N THR A 211 -10.59 -1.08 -4.95
CA THR A 211 -11.92 -1.35 -5.53
C THR A 211 -12.60 -2.57 -4.90
N ASN A 212 -11.83 -3.62 -4.58
CA ASN A 212 -12.32 -4.80 -3.89
C ASN A 212 -12.75 -4.47 -2.45
N CYS A 213 -11.96 -3.70 -1.71
CA CYS A 213 -12.30 -3.25 -0.36
C CYS A 213 -13.55 -2.36 -0.36
N GLU A 214 -13.71 -1.46 -1.32
CA GLU A 214 -14.89 -0.62 -1.47
C GLU A 214 -16.15 -1.46 -1.72
N ALA A 215 -16.08 -2.44 -2.63
CA ALA A 215 -17.18 -3.37 -2.89
C ALA A 215 -17.58 -4.14 -1.62
N GLN A 216 -16.60 -4.64 -0.86
CA GLN A 216 -16.85 -5.28 0.44
C GLN A 216 -17.51 -4.31 1.43
N MET A 217 -16.99 -3.08 1.55
CA MET A 217 -17.55 -2.08 2.47
C MET A 217 -19.02 -1.77 2.12
N VAL A 218 -19.36 -1.65 0.84
CA VAL A 218 -20.74 -1.45 0.38
C VAL A 218 -21.62 -2.66 0.73
N HIS A 219 -21.10 -3.87 0.56
CA HIS A 219 -21.81 -5.09 0.96
C HIS A 219 -22.08 -5.12 2.48
N TRP A 220 -21.08 -4.85 3.31
CA TRP A 220 -21.23 -4.77 4.77
C TRP A 220 -22.22 -3.68 5.19
N LYS A 221 -22.17 -2.51 4.55
CA LYS A 221 -23.11 -1.42 4.81
C LYS A 221 -24.55 -1.83 4.52
N THR A 222 -24.76 -2.55 3.42
CA THR A 222 -26.08 -3.09 3.03
C THR A 222 -26.56 -4.12 4.04
N ASN A 223 -25.70 -5.08 4.43
CA ASN A 223 -26.02 -6.08 5.43
C ASN A 223 -26.35 -5.44 6.79
N LEU A 224 -25.61 -4.41 7.20
CA LEU A 224 -25.86 -3.70 8.44
C LEU A 224 -27.25 -3.03 8.43
N ALA A 225 -27.65 -2.43 7.32
CA ALA A 225 -29.00 -1.86 7.18
C ALA A 225 -30.10 -2.93 7.35
N ILE A 226 -29.87 -4.14 6.82
CA ILE A 226 -30.78 -5.29 7.02
C ILE A 226 -30.79 -5.74 8.48
N MET A 227 -29.64 -5.76 9.16
CA MET A 227 -29.58 -6.13 10.58
C MET A 227 -30.31 -5.11 11.46
N LEU A 228 -30.17 -3.82 11.17
CA LEU A 228 -30.89 -2.75 11.88
C LEU A 228 -32.40 -2.83 11.67
N SER A 229 -32.88 -3.23 10.48
CA SER A 229 -34.32 -3.42 10.26
C SER A 229 -34.85 -4.64 11.04
N LYS A 230 -34.09 -5.74 11.09
CA LYS A 230 -34.42 -6.91 11.90
C LYS A 230 -34.41 -6.63 13.39
N GLU A 231 -33.44 -5.86 13.90
CA GLU A 231 -33.40 -5.43 15.30
C GLU A 231 -34.68 -4.71 15.69
N ARG A 232 -35.12 -3.73 14.88
CA ARG A 232 -36.39 -3.01 15.12
C ARG A 232 -37.58 -3.95 15.11
N GLN A 233 -37.61 -4.90 14.17
CA GLN A 233 -38.66 -5.91 14.11
C GLN A 233 -38.73 -6.75 15.39
N TYR A 234 -37.58 -7.24 15.88
CA TYR A 234 -37.53 -8.03 17.11
C TYR A 234 -37.87 -7.21 18.36
N LEU A 235 -37.43 -5.96 18.43
CA LEU A 235 -37.81 -5.05 19.52
C LEU A 235 -39.32 -4.81 19.55
N GLN A 236 -39.93 -4.61 18.38
CA GLN A 236 -41.38 -4.45 18.27
C GLN A 236 -42.12 -5.72 18.68
N GLN A 237 -41.66 -6.89 18.23
CA GLN A 237 -42.22 -8.18 18.64
C GLN A 237 -42.09 -8.41 20.15
N TYR A 238 -40.91 -8.14 20.73
CA TYR A 238 -40.68 -8.23 22.16
C TYR A 238 -41.62 -7.31 22.95
N SER A 239 -41.77 -6.05 22.51
CA SER A 239 -42.71 -5.11 23.12
C SER A 239 -44.15 -5.62 23.06
N ASN A 240 -44.58 -6.18 21.92
CA ASN A 240 -45.91 -6.76 21.75
C ASN A 240 -46.12 -7.96 22.69
N TYR A 241 -45.19 -8.90 22.75
CA TYR A 241 -45.29 -10.06 23.66
C TYR A 241 -45.27 -9.63 25.12
N LYS A 242 -44.43 -8.66 25.49
CA LYS A 242 -44.41 -8.09 26.84
C LYS A 242 -45.74 -7.44 27.20
N ALA A 243 -46.36 -6.72 26.27
CA ALA A 243 -47.69 -6.15 26.48
C ALA A 243 -48.77 -7.22 26.66
N ILE A 244 -48.74 -8.31 25.87
CA ILE A 244 -49.64 -9.45 26.03
C ILE A 244 -49.44 -10.12 27.40
N LEU A 245 -48.18 -10.34 27.79
CA LEU A 245 -47.81 -10.96 29.06
C LEU A 245 -48.33 -10.14 30.25
N ASN A 246 -48.18 -8.81 30.18
CA ASN A 246 -48.72 -7.88 31.17
C ASN A 246 -50.25 -7.90 31.20
N ARG A 247 -50.94 -7.99 30.06
CA ARG A 247 -52.41 -8.10 30.00
C ARG A 247 -52.91 -9.38 30.68
N VAL A 248 -52.18 -10.49 30.50
CA VAL A 248 -52.51 -11.78 31.12
C VAL A 248 -52.09 -11.83 32.60
N SER A 249 -51.48 -10.76 33.13
CA SER A 249 -50.99 -10.68 34.52
C SER A 249 -50.09 -11.86 34.89
N TYR A 250 -49.25 -12.29 33.95
CA TYR A 250 -48.34 -13.40 34.17
C TYR A 250 -47.33 -13.05 35.26
N THR A 251 -47.29 -13.86 36.33
CA THR A 251 -46.25 -13.82 37.35
C THR A 251 -45.21 -14.88 37.04
N SER A 252 -43.94 -14.59 37.35
CA SER A 252 -42.82 -15.53 37.15
C SER A 252 -43.01 -16.88 37.88
N ASP A 253 -43.95 -16.94 38.82
CA ASP A 253 -44.29 -18.12 39.62
C ASP A 253 -44.98 -19.22 38.78
N ILE A 254 -45.59 -18.85 37.64
CA ILE A 254 -46.22 -19.78 36.70
C ILE A 254 -45.19 -20.29 35.66
N SER A 255 -43.92 -19.93 35.80
CA SER A 255 -42.85 -20.50 34.98
C SER A 255 -42.74 -22.00 35.21
N HIS A 256 -42.47 -22.76 34.14
CA HIS A 256 -42.35 -24.22 34.20
C HIS A 256 -41.35 -24.67 35.27
N GLY A 257 -40.21 -23.98 35.40
CA GLY A 257 -39.21 -24.29 36.44
C GLY A 257 -39.79 -24.20 37.84
N VAL A 258 -40.46 -23.08 38.16
CA VAL A 258 -41.07 -22.85 39.48
C VAL A 258 -42.21 -23.82 39.74
N LEU A 259 -43.03 -24.13 38.74
CA LEU A 259 -44.11 -25.12 38.86
C LEU A 259 -43.58 -26.53 39.12
N VAL A 260 -42.47 -26.91 38.49
CA VAL A 260 -41.80 -28.20 38.75
C VAL A 260 -41.26 -28.23 40.18
N GLU A 261 -40.58 -27.17 40.63
CA GLU A 261 -40.10 -27.07 42.01
C GLU A 261 -41.25 -27.15 43.04
N MET A 262 -42.37 -26.46 42.81
CA MET A 262 -43.56 -26.54 43.65
C MET A 262 -44.19 -27.94 43.64
N ALA A 263 -44.22 -28.62 42.50
CA ALA A 263 -44.73 -29.98 42.37
C ALA A 263 -43.84 -30.99 43.11
N GLU A 264 -42.52 -30.83 43.03
CA GLU A 264 -41.56 -31.64 43.78
C GLU A 264 -41.69 -31.42 45.28
N HIS A 265 -41.77 -30.16 45.72
CA HIS A 265 -42.01 -29.83 47.12
C HIS A 265 -43.32 -30.41 47.64
N ARG A 266 -44.40 -30.33 46.84
CA ARG A 266 -45.69 -30.98 47.16
C ARG A 266 -45.54 -32.49 47.30
N LYS A 267 -44.79 -33.14 46.39
CA LYS A 267 -44.52 -34.58 46.45
C LYS A 267 -43.74 -34.97 47.69
N GLU A 268 -42.80 -34.14 48.12
CA GLU A 268 -42.06 -34.36 49.37
C GLU A 268 -42.94 -34.19 50.61
N LEU A 269 -43.80 -33.16 50.64
CA LEU A 269 -44.79 -32.99 51.70
C LEU A 269 -45.78 -34.16 51.77
N ASP A 270 -46.19 -34.70 50.63
CA ASP A 270 -47.06 -35.88 50.55
C ASP A 270 -46.36 -37.13 51.11
N LYS A 271 -45.07 -37.33 50.81
CA LYS A 271 -44.27 -38.40 51.42
C LYS A 271 -44.23 -38.30 52.96
N LYS A 272 -44.18 -37.08 53.51
CA LYS A 272 -44.16 -36.83 54.96
C LYS A 272 -45.54 -36.95 55.60
N THR A 273 -46.59 -36.51 54.91
CA THR A 273 -47.97 -36.47 55.43
C THR A 273 -48.66 -37.83 55.38
N LYS A 274 -48.40 -38.66 54.34
CA LYS A 274 -48.96 -40.01 54.22
C LYS A 274 -48.80 -40.91 55.46
N PRO A 275 -47.59 -41.12 56.01
CA PRO A 275 -47.44 -41.97 57.20
C PRO A 275 -48.13 -41.39 58.43
N ILE A 276 -48.24 -40.05 58.54
CA ILE A 276 -48.96 -39.40 59.65
C ILE A 276 -50.47 -39.65 59.51
N LEU A 277 -51.02 -39.56 58.30
CA LEU A 277 -52.41 -39.89 58.01
C LEU A 277 -52.70 -41.38 58.25
N ASP A 278 -51.81 -42.28 57.83
CA ASP A 278 -51.96 -43.71 58.06
C ASP A 278 -51.96 -44.04 59.56
N SER A 279 -51.08 -43.38 60.34
CA SER A 279 -51.10 -43.47 61.80
C SER A 279 -52.40 -42.92 62.39
N LEU A 280 -52.89 -41.76 61.92
CA LEU A 280 -54.17 -41.21 62.40
C LEU A 280 -55.36 -42.12 62.08
N ARG A 281 -55.37 -42.74 60.90
CA ARG A 281 -56.40 -43.68 60.48
C ARG A 281 -56.40 -44.92 61.36
N SER A 282 -55.21 -45.44 61.72
CA SER A 282 -55.08 -46.55 62.66
C SER A 282 -55.69 -46.22 64.04
N TYR A 283 -55.64 -44.96 64.48
CA TYR A 283 -56.30 -44.53 65.72
C TYR A 283 -57.81 -44.39 65.58
N GLN A 284 -58.32 -44.00 64.40
CA GLN A 284 -59.76 -43.91 64.14
C GLN A 284 -60.46 -45.26 64.06
N ASP A 285 -59.73 -46.34 63.79
CA ASP A 285 -60.27 -47.71 63.80
C ASP A 285 -60.54 -48.23 65.24
N LEU A 286 -60.08 -47.53 66.29
CA LEU A 286 -60.39 -47.89 67.66
C LEU A 286 -61.78 -47.34 68.08
N PRO A 287 -62.61 -48.15 68.77
CA PRO A 287 -63.88 -47.68 69.31
C PRO A 287 -63.67 -46.47 70.24
N PRO A 288 -64.50 -45.43 70.16
CA PRO A 288 -64.34 -44.19 70.93
C PRO A 288 -64.56 -44.35 72.45
N ASP A 289 -65.02 -45.52 72.90
CA ASP A 289 -65.28 -45.81 74.32
C ASP A 289 -64.37 -46.95 74.83
N LYS A 290 -63.69 -46.69 75.95
CA LYS A 290 -62.67 -47.58 76.54
C LYS A 290 -63.24 -48.96 76.88
N ALA A 291 -64.51 -49.01 77.32
CA ALA A 291 -65.18 -50.26 77.68
C ALA A 291 -65.50 -51.14 76.45
N LEU A 292 -65.87 -50.52 75.33
CA LEU A 292 -66.14 -51.24 74.08
C LEU A 292 -64.84 -51.69 73.41
N ALA A 293 -63.77 -50.90 73.51
CA ALA A 293 -62.45 -51.31 73.07
C ALA A 293 -61.93 -52.54 73.84
N THR A 294 -62.16 -52.61 75.16
CA THR A 294 -61.77 -53.81 75.94
C THR A 294 -62.54 -55.05 75.52
N LEU A 295 -63.85 -54.94 75.28
CA LEU A 295 -64.68 -56.07 74.87
C LEU A 295 -64.29 -56.56 73.46
N ALA A 296 -64.03 -55.64 72.53
CA ALA A 296 -63.56 -55.97 71.18
C ALA A 296 -62.18 -56.66 71.19
N ILE A 297 -61.26 -56.23 72.07
CA ILE A 297 -59.97 -56.90 72.27
C ILE A 297 -60.18 -58.32 72.82
N GLU A 298 -61.10 -58.48 73.76
CA GLU A 298 -61.39 -59.77 74.40
C GLU A 298 -62.06 -60.76 73.43
N ASP A 299 -62.96 -60.28 72.58
CA ASP A 299 -63.54 -61.06 71.49
C ASP A 299 -62.50 -61.46 70.44
N LYS A 300 -61.60 -60.55 70.07
CA LYS A 300 -60.48 -60.90 69.17
C LYS A 300 -59.53 -61.90 69.82
N ARG A 301 -59.18 -61.74 71.10
CA ARG A 301 -58.38 -62.72 71.84
C ARG A 301 -59.04 -64.09 71.89
N ARG A 302 -60.36 -64.16 72.07
CA ARG A 302 -61.12 -65.42 71.99
C ARG A 302 -61.08 -66.03 70.59
N GLN A 303 -61.22 -65.23 69.54
CA GLN A 303 -61.09 -65.69 68.16
C GLN A 303 -59.67 -66.23 67.87
N TYR A 304 -58.63 -65.55 68.36
CA TYR A 304 -57.25 -66.03 68.25
C TYR A 304 -57.03 -67.33 69.03
N ALA A 305 -57.48 -67.43 70.29
CA ALA A 305 -57.36 -68.65 71.08
C ALA A 305 -58.15 -69.82 70.48
N ALA A 306 -59.31 -69.56 69.87
CA ALA A 306 -60.07 -70.58 69.15
C ALA A 306 -59.33 -71.05 67.88
N ALA A 307 -58.70 -70.14 67.14
CA ALA A 307 -57.88 -70.49 65.98
C ALA A 307 -56.60 -71.25 66.37
N GLU A 308 -55.99 -70.88 67.50
CA GLU A 308 -54.83 -71.57 68.07
C GLU A 308 -55.19 -73.00 68.51
N LYS A 309 -56.31 -73.16 69.22
CA LYS A 309 -56.84 -74.48 69.59
C LYS A 309 -57.22 -75.33 68.37
N TYR A 310 -57.80 -74.72 67.33
CA TYR A 310 -58.06 -75.40 66.07
C TYR A 310 -56.76 -75.86 65.40
N LEU A 311 -55.72 -75.03 65.42
CA LEU A 311 -54.38 -75.42 64.95
C LEU A 311 -53.82 -76.59 65.76
N GLU A 312 -53.95 -76.57 67.09
CA GLU A 312 -53.54 -77.67 67.98
C GLU A 312 -54.32 -78.97 67.71
N GLU A 313 -55.63 -78.89 67.48
CA GLU A 313 -56.48 -80.04 67.12
C GLU A 313 -56.14 -80.60 65.74
N VAL A 314 -55.82 -79.75 64.76
CA VAL A 314 -55.27 -80.16 63.45
C VAL A 314 -53.90 -80.83 63.62
N LEU A 315 -53.08 -80.35 64.55
CA LEU A 315 -51.76 -80.93 64.83
C LEU A 315 -51.87 -82.29 65.54
N HIS A 316 -52.79 -82.44 66.50
CA HIS A 316 -53.06 -83.71 67.18
C HIS A 316 -53.73 -84.74 66.27
N SER A 317 -54.63 -84.33 65.37
CA SER A 317 -55.18 -85.24 64.36
C SER A 317 -54.14 -85.68 63.34
N ALA A 318 -53.17 -84.84 62.98
CA ALA A 318 -52.04 -85.24 62.13
C ALA A 318 -51.07 -86.21 62.81
N LEU A 319 -50.89 -86.14 64.15
CA LEU A 319 -50.05 -87.05 64.93
C LEU A 319 -50.74 -88.39 65.28
N ALA A 320 -52.08 -88.42 65.35
CA ALA A 320 -52.85 -89.65 65.60
C ALA A 320 -53.07 -90.50 64.33
N THR A 321 -52.76 -89.98 63.14
CA THR A 321 -52.82 -90.71 61.86
C THR A 321 -51.47 -91.30 61.42
N THR A 322 -50.45 -91.29 62.28
CA THR A 322 -49.10 -91.82 62.01
C THR A 322 -48.76 -93.12 62.77
N GLU A 323 -49.75 -93.79 63.37
CA GLU A 323 -49.67 -95.20 63.82
C GLU A 323 -50.56 -96.12 62.98
#